data_AF-A0A1Y4R5P0-F1
#
_entry.id   AF-A0A1Y4R5P0-F1
#
_cell.length_a   1.000
_cell.length_b   1.000
_cell.length_c   1.000
_cell.angle_alpha   90.00
_cell.angle_beta   90.00
_cell.angle_gamma   90.00
#
_symmetry.space_group_name_H-M   'P 1'
#
loop_
_entity.id
_entity.type
_entity.pdbx_description
1 polymer ?
#
loop_
_entity_poly.entity_id
_entity_poly.type
_entity_poly.pdbx_seq_one_letter_code
_entity_poly.pdbx_strand_id
1 'polypeptide(L)'
;MKIGDYVVRKKYNRDILFEIFDIKDNIYYLRGVELRLIADSELDDLELSEVQPQLEDGFVMERHPVIRGKVLHLDGDEKYLKMCQKKYEELKIRADCYYMKESEMPDRVIELLEKHKPQILVITGHDALRKNADKSIGQNYQHSLDYMAAVKKARLYQSDKDALIIIAGACQSYYEMLLASGANFASSPKRMNIHALDPVYIASLVANESVRNYCDIEDIINHTSHKQSGMGGIDTRGVARKIYPTRG
;
A
#
# COMPACT_ATOMS: atom_id res chain seq x y z
N MET A 1 -23.36 43.76 10.29
CA MET A 1 -22.60 42.52 10.03
C MET A 1 -22.80 41.61 11.22
N LYS A 2 -22.98 40.31 10.98
CA LYS A 2 -23.21 39.28 11.99
C LYS A 2 -22.39 38.03 11.67
N ILE A 3 -22.30 37.11 12.63
CA ILE A 3 -21.68 35.80 12.43
C ILE A 3 -22.38 35.08 11.26
N GLY A 4 -21.58 34.51 10.36
CA GLY A 4 -21.98 33.87 9.12
C GLY A 4 -22.04 34.79 7.89
N ASP A 5 -21.88 36.11 8.06
CA ASP A 5 -21.78 37.02 6.91
C ASP A 5 -20.39 36.89 6.24
N TYR A 6 -20.36 37.00 4.91
CA TYR A 6 -19.13 37.08 4.13
C TYR A 6 -18.69 38.53 3.95
N VAL A 7 -17.41 38.79 4.21
CA VAL A 7 -16.83 40.13 4.21
C VAL A 7 -15.45 40.15 3.57
N VAL A 8 -15.07 41.32 3.09
CA VAL A 8 -13.71 41.64 2.63
C VAL A 8 -13.14 42.77 3.47
N ARG A 9 -11.81 42.84 3.58
CA ARG A 9 -11.12 43.89 4.33
C ARG A 9 -10.66 45.02 3.43
N LYS A 10 -11.06 46.25 3.73
CA LYS A 10 -10.72 47.46 2.98
C LYS A 10 -9.23 47.76 3.01
N LYS A 11 -8.58 47.62 4.17
CA LYS A 11 -7.15 47.86 4.39
C LYS A 11 -6.23 46.96 3.55
N TYR A 12 -6.76 45.82 3.08
CA TYR A 12 -6.04 44.85 2.25
C TYR A 12 -6.61 44.83 0.82
N ASN A 13 -7.12 45.95 0.33
CA ASN A 13 -7.65 46.10 -1.03
C ASN A 13 -8.74 45.08 -1.41
N ARG A 14 -9.46 44.53 -0.43
CA ARG A 14 -10.51 43.51 -0.63
C ARG A 14 -9.99 42.25 -1.32
N ASP A 15 -8.75 41.87 -1.02
CA ASP A 15 -8.02 40.78 -1.65
C ASP A 15 -8.52 39.37 -1.29
N ILE A 16 -9.05 39.20 -0.08
CA ILE A 16 -9.44 37.89 0.47
C ILE A 16 -10.88 37.94 0.96
N LEU A 17 -11.66 36.91 0.62
CA LEU A 17 -13.00 36.68 1.15
C LEU A 17 -12.92 35.97 2.50
N PHE A 18 -13.61 36.51 3.49
CA PHE A 18 -13.70 35.99 4.84
C PHE A 18 -15.14 35.70 5.26
N GLU A 19 -15.32 34.73 6.14
CA GLU A 19 -16.54 34.53 6.92
C GLU A 19 -16.34 35.05 8.36
N ILE A 20 -17.29 35.82 8.89
CA ILE A 20 -17.30 36.21 10.31
C ILE A 20 -17.72 34.99 11.13
N PHE A 21 -16.81 34.43 11.93
CA PHE A 21 -17.11 33.26 12.76
C PHE A 21 -17.28 33.59 14.26
N ASP A 22 -16.84 34.77 14.72
CA ASP A 22 -17.01 35.23 16.10
C ASP A 22 -16.97 36.76 16.18
N ILE A 23 -17.61 37.35 17.19
CA ILE A 23 -17.61 38.80 17.47
C ILE A 23 -17.49 38.99 18.99
N LYS A 24 -16.42 39.63 19.45
CA LYS A 24 -16.20 39.94 20.87
C LYS A 24 -15.67 41.35 21.04
N ASP A 25 -16.24 42.10 21.99
CA ASP A 25 -15.78 43.45 22.34
C ASP A 25 -15.62 44.38 21.12
N ASN A 26 -16.58 44.35 20.19
CA ASN A 26 -16.57 45.07 18.90
C ASN A 26 -15.44 44.69 17.92
N ILE A 27 -14.70 43.62 18.19
CA ILE A 27 -13.73 43.01 17.27
C ILE A 27 -14.38 41.82 16.56
N TYR A 28 -14.25 41.79 15.24
CA TYR A 28 -14.76 40.73 14.37
C TYR A 28 -13.64 39.73 14.07
N TYR A 29 -13.87 38.47 14.37
CA TYR A 29 -12.95 37.39 14.05
C TYR A 29 -13.40 36.68 12.77
N LEU A 30 -12.46 36.60 11.85
CA LEU A 30 -12.66 36.26 10.46
C LEU A 30 -11.89 34.99 10.13
N ARG A 31 -12.49 34.12 9.33
CA ARG A 31 -11.81 32.95 8.76
C ARG A 31 -11.81 33.08 7.24
N GLY A 32 -10.66 32.91 6.61
CA GLY A 32 -10.56 32.91 5.15
C GLY A 32 -11.39 31.77 4.56
N VAL A 33 -12.15 32.07 3.49
CA VAL A 33 -13.05 31.09 2.84
C VAL A 33 -12.25 30.09 2.01
N GLU A 34 -11.28 30.58 1.23
CA GLU A 34 -10.43 29.76 0.35
C GLU A 34 -9.01 29.55 0.90
N LEU A 35 -8.63 30.35 1.89
CA LEU A 35 -7.30 30.33 2.51
C LEU A 35 -7.42 29.99 3.99
N ARG A 36 -6.57 29.08 4.47
CA ARG A 36 -6.54 28.66 5.87
C ARG A 36 -5.85 29.71 6.74
N LEU A 37 -6.51 30.85 6.90
CA LEU A 37 -6.05 31.98 7.69
C LEU A 37 -7.16 32.48 8.61
N ILE A 38 -6.74 33.09 9.71
CA ILE A 38 -7.62 33.76 10.68
C ILE A 38 -7.14 35.19 10.81
N ALA A 39 -8.07 36.13 10.88
CA ALA A 39 -7.79 37.53 11.11
C ALA A 39 -8.80 38.12 12.08
N ASP A 40 -8.40 39.16 12.79
CA ASP A 40 -9.28 40.06 13.52
C ASP A 40 -9.38 41.40 12.79
N SER A 41 -10.52 42.06 12.95
CA SER A 41 -10.81 43.34 12.31
C SER A 41 -11.84 44.16 13.05
N GLU A 42 -11.69 45.48 13.01
CA GLU A 42 -12.75 46.42 13.38
C GLU A 42 -13.81 46.50 12.28
N LEU A 43 -15.03 46.93 12.64
CA LEU A 43 -16.16 47.07 11.71
C LEU A 43 -15.83 48.00 10.53
N ASP A 44 -15.07 49.06 10.77
CA ASP A 44 -14.75 50.09 9.77
C ASP A 44 -13.82 49.58 8.66
N ASP A 45 -13.07 48.50 8.90
CA ASP A 45 -12.25 47.84 7.90
C ASP A 45 -13.05 46.80 7.10
N LEU A 46 -14.26 46.44 7.53
CA LEU A 46 -15.08 45.42 6.86
C LEU A 46 -16.05 46.01 5.84
N GLU A 47 -16.28 45.26 4.78
CA GLU A 47 -17.30 45.50 3.76
C GLU A 47 -18.00 44.17 3.43
N LEU A 48 -19.34 44.18 3.34
CA LEU A 48 -20.11 42.98 3.00
C LEU A 48 -19.81 42.58 1.56
N SER A 49 -19.54 41.31 1.34
CA SER A 49 -19.34 40.75 0.01
C SER A 49 -20.63 40.12 -0.51
N GLU A 50 -21.03 40.47 -1.73
CA GLU A 50 -22.10 39.75 -2.45
C GLU A 50 -21.60 38.43 -3.06
N VAL A 51 -20.28 38.22 -3.09
CA VAL A 51 -19.65 36.98 -3.55
C VAL A 51 -19.81 35.92 -2.46
N GLN A 52 -20.65 34.92 -2.75
CA GLN A 52 -20.72 33.69 -1.94
C GLN A 52 -19.54 32.77 -2.32
N PRO A 53 -19.12 31.86 -1.42
CA PRO A 53 -18.18 30.82 -1.78
C PRO A 53 -18.70 30.11 -3.02
N GLN A 54 -17.89 30.04 -4.06
CA GLN A 54 -18.17 29.09 -5.11
C GLN A 54 -18.06 27.72 -4.44
N LEU A 55 -19.17 26.99 -4.36
CA LEU A 55 -19.10 25.55 -4.24
C LEU A 55 -18.33 25.11 -5.49
N GLU A 56 -17.03 24.85 -5.37
CA GLU A 56 -16.31 24.17 -6.44
C GLU A 56 -17.18 22.97 -6.83
N ASP A 57 -17.52 22.87 -8.12
CA ASP A 57 -18.15 21.69 -8.68
C ASP A 57 -17.41 20.50 -8.09
N GLY A 58 -18.08 19.79 -7.16
CA GLY A 58 -17.40 18.91 -6.22
C GLY A 58 -16.45 18.03 -7.01
N PHE A 59 -15.16 18.02 -6.65
CA PHE A 59 -14.14 17.28 -7.36
C PHE A 59 -14.57 15.80 -7.49
N VAL A 60 -15.24 15.47 -8.59
CA VAL A 60 -15.68 14.10 -8.86
C VAL A 60 -14.41 13.39 -9.30
N MET A 61 -13.78 12.68 -8.36
CA MET A 61 -12.83 11.65 -8.76
C MET A 61 -13.58 10.64 -9.62
N GLU A 62 -13.51 10.79 -10.95
CA GLU A 62 -13.95 9.77 -11.89
C GLU A 62 -13.18 8.49 -11.53
N ARG A 63 -13.84 7.55 -10.83
CA ARG A 63 -13.29 6.21 -10.58
C ARG A 63 -13.26 5.48 -11.91
N HIS A 64 -12.19 5.69 -12.66
CA HIS A 64 -11.99 4.99 -13.92
C HIS A 64 -11.92 3.47 -13.65
N PRO A 65 -12.54 2.64 -14.50
CA PRO A 65 -12.41 1.20 -14.39
C PRO A 65 -10.94 0.80 -14.54
N VAL A 66 -10.44 0.04 -13.56
CA VAL A 66 -9.05 -0.46 -13.52
C VAL A 66 -9.06 -1.98 -13.48
N ILE A 67 -8.16 -2.60 -14.24
CA ILE A 67 -7.81 -4.01 -14.08
C ILE A 67 -6.78 -4.07 -12.97
N ARG A 68 -7.16 -4.62 -11.82
CA ARG A 68 -6.27 -4.83 -10.67
C ARG A 68 -5.48 -6.12 -10.81
N GLY A 69 -4.34 -6.18 -10.13
CA GLY A 69 -3.52 -7.37 -10.02
C GLY A 69 -4.26 -8.55 -9.41
N LYS A 70 -3.95 -9.75 -9.91
CA LYS A 70 -4.37 -11.02 -9.34
C LYS A 70 -3.23 -11.65 -8.54
N VAL A 71 -3.55 -12.17 -7.36
CA VAL A 71 -2.62 -12.81 -6.44
C VAL A 71 -2.74 -14.34 -6.53
N LEU A 72 -1.60 -15.03 -6.48
CA LEU A 72 -1.50 -16.45 -6.14
C LEU A 72 -0.76 -16.56 -4.81
N HIS A 73 -1.39 -17.11 -3.78
CA HIS A 73 -0.80 -17.23 -2.43
C HIS A 73 -0.61 -18.70 -2.08
N LEU A 74 0.65 -19.09 -1.86
CA LEU A 74 1.04 -20.41 -1.34
C LEU A 74 1.49 -20.24 0.12
N ASP A 75 0.90 -21.01 1.03
CA ASP A 75 1.23 -20.91 2.45
C ASP A 75 1.40 -22.29 3.11
N GLY A 76 2.46 -22.40 3.93
CA GLY A 76 2.77 -23.57 4.75
C GLY A 76 1.88 -23.77 5.97
N ASP A 77 1.04 -22.79 6.30
CA ASP A 77 0.12 -22.83 7.44
C ASP A 77 -1.33 -22.58 6.99
N GLU A 78 -2.18 -23.60 7.16
CA GLU A 78 -3.58 -23.53 6.74
C GLU A 78 -4.38 -22.46 7.50
N LYS A 79 -4.05 -22.22 8.79
CA LYS A 79 -4.76 -21.24 9.62
C LYS A 79 -4.40 -19.82 9.19
N TYR A 80 -3.11 -19.54 8.95
CA TYR A 80 -2.69 -18.24 8.43
C TYR A 80 -3.20 -18.00 7.00
N LEU A 81 -3.19 -19.02 6.14
CA LEU A 81 -3.76 -18.90 4.81
C LEU A 81 -5.23 -18.49 4.85
N LYS A 82 -6.05 -19.11 5.71
CA LYS A 82 -7.46 -18.74 5.89
C LYS A 82 -7.63 -17.29 6.34
N MET A 83 -6.76 -16.80 7.23
CA MET A 83 -6.76 -15.40 7.64
C MET A 83 -6.41 -14.47 6.47
N CYS A 84 -5.38 -14.82 5.69
CA CYS A 84 -4.96 -14.06 4.51
C CYS A 84 -6.06 -14.02 3.43
N GLN A 85 -6.68 -15.16 3.14
CA GLN A 85 -7.79 -15.27 2.19
C GLN A 85 -8.95 -14.36 2.57
N LYS A 86 -9.41 -14.44 3.84
CA LYS A 86 -10.47 -13.55 4.34
C LYS A 86 -10.08 -12.09 4.17
N LYS A 87 -8.81 -11.75 4.38
CA LYS A 87 -8.34 -10.37 4.24
C LYS A 87 -8.30 -9.91 2.78
N TYR A 88 -7.92 -10.77 1.83
CA TYR A 88 -8.04 -10.45 0.40
C TYR A 88 -9.48 -10.21 -0.01
N GLU A 89 -10.43 -11.01 0.50
CA GLU A 89 -11.87 -10.84 0.25
C GLU A 89 -12.38 -9.49 0.78
N GLU A 90 -12.02 -9.13 2.01
CA GLU A 90 -12.33 -7.81 2.61
C GLU A 90 -11.80 -6.65 1.76
N LEU A 91 -10.58 -6.78 1.23
CA LEU A 91 -9.92 -5.77 0.39
C LEU A 91 -10.35 -5.82 -1.09
N LYS A 92 -11.23 -6.76 -1.46
CA LYS A 92 -11.70 -7.01 -2.83
C LYS A 92 -10.54 -7.26 -3.81
N ILE A 93 -9.53 -8.02 -3.36
CA ILE A 93 -8.40 -8.48 -4.17
C ILE A 93 -8.69 -9.91 -4.66
N ARG A 94 -8.44 -10.14 -5.94
CA ARG A 94 -8.56 -11.48 -6.54
C ARG A 94 -7.35 -12.31 -6.12
N ALA A 95 -7.57 -13.34 -5.32
CA ALA A 95 -6.51 -14.21 -4.83
C ALA A 95 -6.91 -15.69 -4.96
N ASP A 96 -6.03 -16.50 -5.56
CA ASP A 96 -6.10 -17.96 -5.46
C ASP A 96 -5.15 -18.42 -4.35
N CYS A 97 -5.69 -19.09 -3.34
CA CYS A 97 -4.95 -19.47 -2.13
C CYS A 97 -4.78 -20.99 -2.05
N TYR A 98 -3.56 -21.47 -1.82
CA TYR A 98 -3.24 -22.89 -1.69
C TYR A 98 -2.43 -23.17 -0.44
N TYR A 99 -2.94 -24.09 0.38
CA TYR A 99 -2.18 -24.69 1.47
C TYR A 99 -1.33 -25.83 0.91
N MET A 100 -0.04 -25.82 1.23
CA MET A 100 0.90 -26.90 0.94
C MET A 100 2.13 -26.77 1.80
N LYS A 101 2.87 -27.86 2.04
CA LYS A 101 4.13 -27.77 2.79
C LYS A 101 5.16 -26.96 2.01
N GLU A 102 6.04 -26.27 2.72
CA GLU A 102 7.10 -25.44 2.13
C GLU A 102 7.94 -26.23 1.14
N SER A 103 8.31 -27.47 1.49
CA SER A 103 9.07 -28.39 0.65
C SER A 103 8.36 -28.77 -0.66
N GLU A 104 7.04 -28.65 -0.74
CA GLU A 104 6.24 -28.98 -1.92
C GLU A 104 6.09 -27.77 -2.86
N MET A 105 6.24 -26.54 -2.34
CA MET A 105 6.07 -25.30 -3.11
C MET A 105 6.95 -25.24 -4.35
N PRO A 106 8.25 -25.62 -4.32
CA PRO A 106 9.08 -25.62 -5.53
C PRO A 106 8.50 -26.50 -6.63
N ASP A 107 7.88 -27.62 -6.32
CA ASP A 107 7.42 -28.56 -7.34
C ASP A 107 6.05 -28.18 -7.92
N ARG A 108 5.26 -27.40 -7.18
CA ARG A 108 3.90 -27.00 -7.59
C ARG A 108 3.81 -25.59 -8.17
N VAL A 109 4.79 -24.72 -7.89
CA VAL A 109 4.69 -23.29 -8.22
C VAL A 109 4.50 -23.02 -9.72
N ILE A 110 5.18 -23.75 -10.60
CA ILE A 110 5.07 -23.53 -12.06
C ILE A 110 3.67 -23.90 -12.56
N GLU A 111 3.16 -25.07 -12.19
CA GLU A 111 1.82 -25.54 -12.55
C GLU A 111 0.74 -24.51 -12.14
N LEU A 112 0.86 -23.97 -10.92
CA LEU A 112 -0.11 -22.99 -10.40
C LEU A 112 0.02 -21.62 -11.07
N LEU A 113 1.25 -21.17 -11.39
CA LEU A 113 1.48 -19.96 -12.16
C LEU A 113 0.87 -20.07 -13.57
N GLU A 114 1.02 -21.22 -14.22
CA GLU A 114 0.44 -21.48 -15.53
C GLU A 114 -1.08 -21.51 -15.50
N LYS A 115 -1.65 -22.18 -14.49
CA LYS A 115 -3.10 -22.27 -14.29
C LYS A 115 -3.75 -20.91 -14.05
N HIS A 116 -3.14 -20.08 -13.21
CA HIS A 116 -3.82 -18.89 -12.67
C HIS A 116 -3.39 -17.57 -13.30
N LYS A 117 -2.23 -17.55 -13.98
CA LYS A 117 -1.62 -16.37 -14.61
C LYS A 117 -1.68 -15.11 -13.71
N PRO A 118 -1.21 -15.19 -12.45
CA PRO A 118 -1.22 -14.04 -11.55
C PRO A 118 -0.17 -13.00 -11.95
N GLN A 119 -0.31 -11.79 -11.41
CA GLN A 119 0.73 -10.75 -11.47
C GLN A 119 1.57 -10.74 -10.20
N ILE A 120 1.03 -11.27 -9.10
CA ILE A 120 1.65 -11.30 -7.79
C ILE A 120 1.64 -12.73 -7.25
N LEU A 121 2.80 -13.22 -6.85
CA LEU A 121 2.99 -14.50 -6.19
C LEU A 121 3.43 -14.26 -4.74
N VAL A 122 2.72 -14.84 -3.79
CA VAL A 122 3.05 -14.83 -2.36
C VAL A 122 3.45 -16.24 -1.95
N ILE A 123 4.63 -16.39 -1.34
CA ILE A 123 5.16 -17.67 -0.86
C ILE A 123 5.55 -17.50 0.61
N THR A 124 4.71 -17.99 1.52
CA THR A 124 4.85 -17.80 2.97
C THR A 124 4.66 -19.13 3.71
N GLY A 125 4.84 -19.13 5.02
CA GLY A 125 4.70 -20.33 5.86
C GLY A 125 5.46 -20.15 7.16
N HIS A 126 6.14 -21.20 7.60
CA HIS A 126 7.00 -21.17 8.77
C HIS A 126 8.48 -21.26 8.38
N ASP A 127 9.31 -20.54 9.13
CA ASP A 127 10.75 -20.70 9.05
C ASP A 127 11.35 -20.48 10.44
N ALA A 128 12.52 -21.08 10.65
CA ALA A 128 13.22 -20.99 11.92
C ALA A 128 14.72 -21.14 11.68
N LEU A 129 15.51 -20.29 12.33
CA LEU A 129 16.96 -20.44 12.38
C LEU A 129 17.33 -21.37 13.54
N ARG A 130 18.16 -22.38 13.27
CA ARG A 130 18.71 -23.25 14.32
C ARG A 130 19.45 -22.44 15.38
N LYS A 131 19.27 -22.82 16.66
CA LYS A 131 19.85 -22.10 17.81
C LYS A 131 21.38 -22.05 17.70
N ASN A 132 21.96 -20.87 17.92
CA ASN A 132 23.40 -20.57 17.81
C ASN A 132 24.03 -20.82 16.43
N ALA A 133 23.22 -20.95 15.39
CA ALA A 133 23.71 -21.22 14.04
C ALA A 133 24.10 -19.93 13.30
N ASP A 134 25.09 -20.03 12.43
CA ASP A 134 25.54 -18.89 11.62
C ASP A 134 24.41 -18.45 10.69
N LYS A 135 24.10 -17.16 10.80
CA LYS A 135 23.05 -16.47 10.07
C LYS A 135 23.31 -16.38 8.56
N SER A 136 24.56 -16.50 8.14
CA SER A 136 24.98 -16.43 6.73
C SER A 136 24.85 -17.76 5.98
N ILE A 137 24.55 -18.86 6.68
CA ILE A 137 24.50 -20.20 6.09
C ILE A 137 23.04 -20.63 5.92
N GLY A 138 22.59 -20.78 4.66
CA GLY A 138 21.20 -21.13 4.33
C GLY A 138 20.71 -22.47 4.89
N GLN A 139 21.59 -23.46 5.09
CA GLN A 139 21.24 -24.77 5.66
C GLN A 139 20.85 -24.72 7.15
N ASN A 140 21.12 -23.59 7.81
CA ASN A 140 20.75 -23.40 9.21
C ASN A 140 19.28 -23.01 9.39
N TYR A 141 18.57 -22.78 8.30
CA TYR A 141 17.16 -22.45 8.27
C TYR A 141 16.34 -23.68 7.94
N GLN A 142 15.12 -23.73 8.45
CA GLN A 142 14.25 -24.87 8.24
C GLN A 142 13.71 -24.89 6.81
N HIS A 143 13.25 -23.74 6.30
CA HIS A 143 12.52 -23.66 5.02
C HIS A 143 12.97 -22.54 4.09
N SER A 144 13.92 -21.67 4.48
CA SER A 144 14.49 -20.66 3.57
C SER A 144 14.98 -21.24 2.24
N LEU A 145 15.57 -22.44 2.23
CA LEU A 145 16.02 -23.10 1.00
C LEU A 145 14.85 -23.52 0.09
N ASP A 146 13.73 -23.95 0.68
CA ASP A 146 12.51 -24.30 -0.05
C ASP A 146 11.93 -23.06 -0.73
N TYR A 147 11.82 -21.95 0.02
CA TYR A 147 11.38 -20.67 -0.54
C TYR A 147 12.30 -20.19 -1.66
N MET A 148 13.63 -20.25 -1.47
CA MET A 148 14.60 -19.88 -2.52
C MET A 148 14.41 -20.74 -3.78
N ALA A 149 14.20 -22.05 -3.63
CA ALA A 149 13.97 -22.95 -4.75
C ALA A 149 12.67 -22.61 -5.50
N ALA A 150 11.58 -22.32 -4.76
CA ALA A 150 10.31 -21.91 -5.34
C ALA A 150 10.41 -20.56 -6.07
N VAL A 151 11.08 -19.56 -5.48
CA VAL A 151 11.33 -18.26 -6.12
C VAL A 151 12.14 -18.43 -7.41
N LYS A 152 13.22 -19.24 -7.39
CA LYS A 152 14.04 -19.49 -8.58
C LYS A 152 13.23 -20.16 -9.69
N LYS A 153 12.41 -21.16 -9.37
CA LYS A 153 11.53 -21.81 -10.36
C LYS A 153 10.46 -20.85 -10.90
N ALA A 154 9.87 -20.01 -10.06
CA ALA A 154 8.95 -18.96 -10.51
C ALA A 154 9.65 -17.97 -11.47
N ARG A 155 10.93 -17.67 -11.24
CA ARG A 155 11.74 -16.83 -12.13
C ARG A 155 12.17 -17.50 -13.44
N LEU A 156 12.20 -18.83 -13.50
CA LEU A 156 12.31 -19.56 -14.78
C LEU A 156 11.04 -19.40 -15.62
N TYR A 157 9.87 -19.36 -14.98
CA TYR A 157 8.60 -19.09 -15.65
C TYR A 157 8.46 -17.62 -16.09
N GLN A 158 8.82 -16.67 -15.22
CA GLN A 158 8.79 -15.24 -15.51
C GLN A 158 9.99 -14.53 -14.88
N SER A 159 11.00 -14.20 -15.69
CA SER A 159 12.25 -13.59 -15.25
C SER A 159 12.13 -12.08 -14.93
N ASP A 160 11.20 -11.38 -15.57
CA ASP A 160 10.95 -9.96 -15.34
C ASP A 160 10.27 -9.77 -13.97
N LYS A 161 10.92 -8.95 -13.13
CA LYS A 161 10.51 -8.69 -11.75
C LYS A 161 9.28 -7.81 -11.66
N ASP A 162 8.98 -7.00 -12.67
CA ASP A 162 7.78 -6.15 -12.74
C ASP A 162 6.61 -6.87 -13.43
N ALA A 163 6.88 -7.96 -14.17
CA ALA A 163 5.84 -8.78 -14.80
C ALA A 163 5.26 -9.85 -13.85
N LEU A 164 6.07 -10.35 -12.90
CA LEU A 164 5.63 -11.21 -11.80
C LEU A 164 6.27 -10.73 -10.50
N ILE A 165 5.49 -10.04 -9.67
CA ILE A 165 5.94 -9.60 -8.36
C ILE A 165 5.96 -10.80 -7.43
N ILE A 166 7.08 -11.05 -6.74
CA ILE A 166 7.20 -12.15 -5.78
C ILE A 166 7.41 -11.60 -4.37
N ILE A 167 6.54 -11.96 -3.45
CA ILE A 167 6.63 -11.69 -2.01
C ILE A 167 6.91 -13.02 -1.32
N ALA A 168 8.05 -13.16 -0.65
CA ALA A 168 8.48 -14.45 -0.11
C ALA A 168 8.99 -14.40 1.35
N GLY A 169 8.80 -15.51 2.06
CA GLY A 169 9.43 -15.78 3.35
C GLY A 169 8.47 -15.79 4.54
N ALA A 170 9.01 -16.16 5.68
CA ALA A 170 8.33 -16.24 6.97
C ALA A 170 9.10 -15.47 8.06
N CYS A 171 8.67 -15.59 9.31
CA CYS A 171 9.45 -15.08 10.45
C CYS A 171 10.88 -15.64 10.38
N GLN A 172 11.88 -14.78 10.61
CA GLN A 172 13.30 -15.14 10.65
C GLN A 172 13.94 -15.63 9.34
N SER A 173 13.25 -15.61 8.18
CA SER A 173 13.83 -16.10 6.92
C SER A 173 15.11 -15.38 6.49
N TYR A 174 15.88 -16.02 5.60
CA TYR A 174 17.09 -15.45 5.01
C TYR A 174 16.76 -14.39 3.95
N TYR A 175 16.39 -13.20 4.43
CA TYR A 175 16.00 -12.03 3.64
C TYR A 175 16.89 -11.77 2.41
N GLU A 176 18.21 -11.65 2.61
CA GLU A 176 19.14 -11.31 1.53
C GLU A 176 19.17 -12.37 0.44
N MET A 177 19.04 -13.65 0.81
CA MET A 177 19.01 -14.76 -0.13
C MET A 177 17.69 -14.91 -0.86
N LEU A 178 16.57 -14.50 -0.26
CA LEU A 178 15.29 -14.44 -0.96
C LEU A 178 15.31 -13.37 -2.05
N LEU A 179 15.84 -12.17 -1.76
CA LEU A 179 16.01 -11.12 -2.76
C LEU A 179 16.98 -11.54 -3.87
N ALA A 180 18.14 -12.10 -3.50
CA ALA A 180 19.11 -12.61 -4.47
C ALA A 180 18.59 -13.77 -5.32
N SER A 181 17.65 -14.57 -4.79
CA SER A 181 16.96 -15.62 -5.56
C SER A 181 15.93 -15.05 -6.54
N GLY A 182 15.57 -13.78 -6.40
CA GLY A 182 14.74 -13.03 -7.34
C GLY A 182 13.40 -12.55 -6.78
N ALA A 183 13.17 -12.63 -5.46
CA ALA A 183 11.98 -12.02 -4.85
C ALA A 183 12.01 -10.49 -4.97
N ASN A 184 10.83 -9.87 -5.07
CA ASN A 184 10.70 -8.41 -5.00
C ASN A 184 10.68 -7.96 -3.54
N PHE A 185 9.92 -8.69 -2.72
CA PHE A 185 9.79 -8.44 -1.30
C PHE A 185 10.15 -9.71 -0.53
N ALA A 186 10.80 -9.51 0.61
CA ALA A 186 11.12 -10.60 1.51
C ALA A 186 10.81 -10.22 2.96
N SER A 187 10.41 -11.21 3.74
CA SER A 187 10.19 -11.05 5.17
C SER A 187 11.51 -10.92 5.93
N SER A 188 11.42 -10.26 7.07
CA SER A 188 12.37 -10.32 8.16
C SER A 188 13.80 -9.80 7.84
N PRO A 189 13.96 -8.57 7.30
CA PRO A 189 15.29 -7.96 7.08
C PRO A 189 16.12 -7.86 8.37
N LYS A 190 15.46 -7.76 9.54
CA LYS A 190 16.09 -7.82 10.86
C LYS A 190 15.92 -9.16 11.60
N ARG A 191 15.37 -10.18 10.92
CA ARG A 191 15.08 -11.52 11.49
C ARG A 191 14.15 -11.49 12.70
N MET A 192 13.17 -10.60 12.68
CA MET A 192 12.13 -10.47 13.71
C MET A 192 10.81 -11.11 13.26
N ASN A 193 9.90 -11.30 14.21
CA ASN A 193 8.55 -11.79 13.92
C ASN A 193 7.81 -10.80 13.00
N ILE A 194 7.19 -11.34 11.95
CA ILE A 194 6.28 -10.59 11.06
C ILE A 194 4.84 -10.87 11.45
N HIS A 195 3.94 -9.94 11.16
CA HIS A 195 2.52 -10.23 11.34
C HIS A 195 2.02 -11.01 10.12
N ALA A 196 1.18 -12.02 10.32
CA ALA A 196 0.71 -12.91 9.26
C ALA A 196 0.02 -12.18 8.09
N LEU A 197 -0.50 -10.98 8.32
CA LEU A 197 -1.16 -10.16 7.29
C LEU A 197 -0.24 -9.21 6.52
N ASP A 198 1.02 -9.05 6.93
CA ASP A 198 1.94 -8.13 6.24
C ASP A 198 2.06 -8.48 4.74
N PRO A 199 2.19 -9.77 4.31
CA PRO A 199 2.25 -10.14 2.89
C PRO A 199 1.00 -9.74 2.12
N VAL A 200 -0.17 -9.82 2.76
CA VAL A 200 -1.45 -9.45 2.17
C VAL A 200 -1.53 -7.95 1.90
N TYR A 201 -1.05 -7.13 2.83
CA TYR A 201 -1.03 -5.68 2.66
C TYR A 201 -0.10 -5.25 1.52
N ILE A 202 1.12 -5.82 1.44
CA ILE A 202 2.03 -5.55 0.32
C ILE A 202 1.40 -5.98 -1.01
N ALA A 203 0.89 -7.22 -1.08
CA ALA A 203 0.24 -7.71 -2.28
C ALA A 203 -0.94 -6.81 -2.70
N SER A 204 -1.74 -6.34 -1.74
CA SER A 204 -2.88 -5.47 -2.00
C SER A 204 -2.46 -4.09 -2.50
N LEU A 205 -1.39 -3.51 -1.95
CA LEU A 205 -0.86 -2.21 -2.38
C LEU A 205 -0.36 -2.30 -3.82
N VAL A 206 0.51 -3.28 -4.10
CA VAL A 206 1.03 -3.55 -5.44
C VAL A 206 -0.10 -3.83 -6.45
N ALA A 207 -1.10 -4.63 -6.06
CA ALA A 207 -2.24 -4.98 -6.92
C ALA A 207 -3.08 -3.77 -7.35
N ASN A 208 -3.10 -2.71 -6.54
CA ASN A 208 -3.86 -1.49 -6.78
C ASN A 208 -3.03 -0.36 -7.40
N GLU A 209 -1.71 -0.38 -7.21
CA GLU A 209 -0.83 0.64 -7.75
C GLU A 209 -0.75 0.56 -9.27
N SER A 210 -0.73 1.72 -9.93
CA SER A 210 -0.66 1.83 -11.38
C SER A 210 0.65 1.26 -11.92
N VAL A 211 0.59 0.59 -13.08
CA VAL A 211 1.79 0.19 -13.85
C VAL A 211 2.71 1.35 -14.25
N ARG A 212 2.25 2.60 -14.11
CA ARG A 212 3.02 3.82 -14.38
C ARG A 212 3.84 4.28 -13.18
N ASN A 213 3.54 3.77 -12.00
CA ASN A 213 4.09 4.24 -10.74
C ASN A 213 4.98 3.16 -10.12
N TYR A 214 6.05 3.59 -9.47
CA TYR A 214 6.73 2.75 -8.50
C TYR A 214 5.91 2.73 -7.22
N CYS A 215 5.81 1.57 -6.60
CA CYS A 215 5.22 1.43 -5.29
C CYS A 215 6.09 2.16 -4.27
N ASP A 216 5.48 2.99 -3.42
CA ASP A 216 6.20 3.59 -2.29
C ASP A 216 6.43 2.52 -1.23
N ILE A 217 7.63 1.93 -1.27
CA ILE A 217 8.02 0.84 -0.38
C ILE A 217 8.09 1.31 1.06
N GLU A 218 8.50 2.55 1.32
CA GLU A 218 8.59 3.09 2.67
C GLU A 218 7.18 3.27 3.27
N ASP A 219 6.24 3.80 2.50
CA ASP A 219 4.84 3.90 2.90
C ASP A 219 4.21 2.51 3.09
N ILE A 220 4.44 1.56 2.17
CA ILE A 220 3.98 0.17 2.29
C ILE A 220 4.46 -0.42 3.61
N ILE A 221 5.73 -0.25 3.91
CA ILE A 221 6.38 -0.74 5.12
C ILE A 221 5.78 -0.07 6.36
N ASN A 222 5.52 1.24 6.33
CA ASN A 222 4.91 1.98 7.45
C ASN A 222 3.48 1.55 7.77
N HIS A 223 2.75 0.99 6.80
CA HIS A 223 1.42 0.41 6.99
C HIS A 223 1.44 -1.04 7.51
N THR A 224 2.61 -1.68 7.59
CA THR A 224 2.75 -3.01 8.21
C THR A 224 2.75 -2.91 9.73
N SER A 225 2.36 -4.00 10.41
CA SER A 225 2.20 -4.00 11.87
C SER A 225 3.51 -3.73 12.64
N HIS A 226 4.66 -3.93 11.99
CA HIS A 226 6.00 -3.80 12.57
C HIS A 226 6.89 -2.74 11.87
N LYS A 227 6.31 -1.89 11.00
CA LYS A 227 7.04 -0.85 10.25
C LYS A 227 8.28 -1.42 9.52
N GLN A 228 9.38 -0.65 9.48
CA GLN A 228 10.68 -0.98 8.82
C GLN A 228 11.39 -2.25 9.28
N SER A 229 10.81 -3.03 10.19
CA SER A 229 11.48 -4.20 10.76
C SER A 229 10.86 -5.53 10.33
N GLY A 230 9.68 -5.49 9.70
CA GLY A 230 8.90 -6.67 9.32
C GLY A 230 9.22 -7.19 7.91
N MET A 231 9.10 -6.35 6.89
CA MET A 231 9.36 -6.72 5.49
C MET A 231 10.16 -5.64 4.78
N GLY A 232 10.90 -6.04 3.75
CA GLY A 232 11.64 -5.14 2.87
C GLY A 232 11.60 -5.65 1.42
N GLY A 233 12.20 -4.89 0.51
CA GLY A 233 12.21 -5.27 -0.90
C GLY A 233 13.11 -4.39 -1.76
N ILE A 234 12.94 -4.55 -3.07
CA ILE A 234 13.54 -3.73 -4.12
C ILE A 234 12.46 -2.87 -4.78
N ASP A 235 12.87 -1.80 -5.46
CA ASP A 235 12.00 -0.98 -6.29
C ASP A 235 11.13 -1.86 -7.20
N THR A 236 9.82 -1.66 -7.12
CA THR A 236 8.82 -2.50 -7.79
C THR A 236 7.70 -1.62 -8.33
N ARG A 237 7.26 -1.86 -9.56
CA ARG A 237 6.11 -1.15 -10.14
C ARG A 237 4.79 -1.74 -9.68
N GLY A 238 3.75 -0.89 -9.69
CA GLY A 238 2.38 -1.36 -9.58
C GLY A 238 1.96 -2.25 -10.75
N VAL A 239 0.87 -2.99 -10.58
CA VAL A 239 0.35 -3.91 -11.63
C VAL A 239 -1.02 -3.52 -12.18
N ALA A 240 -1.68 -2.50 -11.60
CA ALA A 240 -2.99 -2.05 -12.01
C ALA A 240 -2.94 -1.30 -13.34
N ARG A 241 -3.88 -1.62 -14.25
CA ARG A 241 -3.96 -1.01 -15.58
C ARG A 241 -5.29 -0.27 -15.74
N LYS A 242 -5.20 1.00 -16.15
CA LYS A 242 -6.36 1.82 -16.50
C LYS A 242 -6.99 1.30 -17.80
N ILE A 243 -8.30 1.14 -17.83
CA ILE A 243 -9.06 0.76 -19.03
C ILE A 243 -9.33 2.02 -19.86
N TYR A 244 -9.16 1.91 -21.18
CA TYR A 244 -9.39 2.98 -22.16
C TYR A 244 -10.36 2.49 -23.26
N PRO A 245 -11.21 3.38 -23.83
CA PRO A 245 -11.40 4.78 -23.45
C PRO A 245 -12.16 4.89 -22.13
N THR A 246 -11.90 5.95 -21.37
CA THR A 246 -12.56 6.19 -20.07
C THR A 246 -13.99 6.70 -20.17
N ARG A 247 -14.50 6.91 -21.40
CA ARG A 247 -15.85 7.37 -21.70
C ARG A 247 -16.39 6.57 -22.88
N GLY A 248 -17.60 6.04 -22.71
CA GLY A 248 -18.56 5.73 -23.76
C GLY A 248 -19.78 6.63 -23.55
#